data_AF-A0A9E3XYF7-F1
#
_entry.id   AF-A0A9E3XYF7-F1
#
_cell.length_a   1.000
_cell.length_b   1.000
_cell.length_c   1.000
_cell.angle_alpha   90.00
_cell.angle_beta   90.00
_cell.angle_gamma   90.00
#
_symmetry.space_group_name_H-M   'P 1'
#
loop_
_entity.id
_entity.type
_entity.pdbx_description
1 polymer ?
#
loop_
_entity_poly.entity_id
_entity_poly.type
_entity_poly.pdbx_seq_one_letter_code
_entity_poly.pdbx_strand_id
1 'polypeptide(L)'
;GVFDADEYDLEKPETFGLFGGYFYNSLTQSRLFGVRSGAGWQAIDNAYFDDPSAVPPYEPADWHDSPRHAEKLAKQMGWFMTTPNVPEVDRQKIDAKAVRDSRPDFDGQTIAQIIGRARSLQRHVRAMFDQHAWVSLGASVGPGVLAALTAEIDPTMVTKLLTGVGGVDSAEIANDIWDLSRKVRRSAGLTALFDGGVAALGDRLDSLGSPDAAAFREAVDAFMYEHGSRGPNEYDFYSFAYETRPELLWSAIDRLRRNDDSADPRAAEARGKAEAARLADELREMFKDNAEALGTFEAGLHSANVFMASRERCKTNLIRVIHEMRMCFDEIGRRMVAAGHLDHHRQIYM
;
A
#
# COMPACT_ATOMS: atom_id res chain seq x y z
N GLY A 1 -6.03 19.73 -12.75
CA GLY A 1 -6.79 18.88 -11.83
C GLY A 1 -7.94 19.70 -11.29
N VAL A 2 -8.20 19.56 -9.99
CA VAL A 2 -9.24 20.33 -9.28
C VAL A 2 -8.90 21.81 -9.17
N PHE A 3 -7.61 22.14 -9.05
CA PHE A 3 -7.11 23.48 -8.81
C PHE A 3 -6.10 23.93 -9.86
N ASP A 4 -5.95 25.24 -9.99
CA ASP A 4 -4.77 25.90 -10.54
C ASP A 4 -3.80 26.34 -9.43
N ALA A 5 -2.56 26.64 -9.81
CA ALA A 5 -1.51 27.02 -8.87
C ALA A 5 -1.75 28.38 -8.18
N ASP A 6 -2.47 29.29 -8.84
CA ASP A 6 -2.83 30.61 -8.31
C ASP A 6 -4.03 30.59 -7.36
N GLU A 7 -4.67 29.43 -7.20
CA GLU A 7 -5.67 29.18 -6.14
C GLU A 7 -5.02 28.78 -4.81
N TYR A 8 -3.69 28.62 -4.80
CA TYR A 8 -2.88 28.41 -3.61
C TYR A 8 -2.10 29.67 -3.27
N ASP A 9 -1.73 29.80 -1.99
CA ASP A 9 -0.76 30.82 -1.58
C ASP A 9 0.57 30.55 -2.31
N LEU A 10 1.06 31.56 -3.03
CA LEU A 10 2.24 31.44 -3.88
C LEU A 10 3.55 31.27 -3.09
N GLU A 11 3.55 31.68 -1.82
CA GLU A 11 4.68 31.51 -0.90
C GLU A 11 4.52 30.25 -0.04
N LYS A 12 3.28 29.89 0.30
CA LYS A 12 2.93 28.78 1.21
C LYS A 12 1.85 27.86 0.62
N PRO A 13 2.16 27.11 -0.45
CA PRO A 13 1.18 26.30 -1.17
C PRO A 13 0.82 24.98 -0.45
N GLU A 14 1.18 24.81 0.82
CA GLU A 14 0.96 23.57 1.55
C GLU A 14 -0.54 23.21 1.61
N THR A 15 -0.87 22.01 1.14
CA THR A 15 -2.24 21.46 1.16
C THR A 15 -2.61 20.86 2.53
N PHE A 16 -1.62 20.66 3.39
CA PHE A 16 -1.76 20.04 4.70
C PHE A 16 -0.97 20.79 5.76
N GLY A 17 -1.53 20.93 6.95
CA GLY A 17 -0.84 21.47 8.11
C GLY A 17 -0.24 20.36 8.95
N LEU A 18 1.01 20.51 9.37
CA LEU A 18 1.65 19.67 10.39
C LEU A 18 2.05 20.56 11.56
N PHE A 19 1.27 20.54 12.64
CA PHE A 19 1.51 21.39 13.81
C PHE A 19 1.27 20.60 15.10
N GLY A 20 2.21 20.67 16.05
CA GLY A 20 2.10 19.99 17.35
C GLY A 20 1.99 18.45 17.26
N GLY A 21 2.44 17.84 16.16
CA GLY A 21 2.30 16.40 15.92
C GLY A 21 0.96 15.98 15.31
N TYR A 22 0.08 16.94 15.00
CA TYR A 22 -1.20 16.68 14.35
C TYR A 22 -1.15 17.03 12.86
N PHE A 23 -1.83 16.20 12.06
CA PHE A 23 -2.01 16.39 10.62
C PHE A 23 -3.38 17.01 10.37
N TYR A 24 -3.39 18.18 9.73
CA TYR A 24 -4.59 18.96 9.44
C TYR A 24 -4.87 18.95 7.93
N ASN A 25 -6.04 18.45 7.56
CA ASN A 25 -6.54 18.45 6.18
C ASN A 25 -7.30 19.74 5.87
N SER A 26 -7.11 20.28 4.67
CA SER A 26 -7.93 21.38 4.15
C SER A 26 -9.31 20.86 3.73
N LEU A 27 -10.32 21.14 4.55
CA LEU A 27 -11.72 20.75 4.28
C LEU A 27 -12.23 21.39 2.97
N THR A 28 -11.86 22.65 2.71
CA THR A 28 -12.21 23.36 1.48
C THR A 28 -11.67 22.65 0.25
N GLN A 29 -10.44 22.12 0.29
CA GLN A 29 -9.86 21.43 -0.86
C GLN A 29 -10.63 20.14 -1.20
N SER A 30 -10.93 19.32 -0.19
CA SER A 30 -11.71 18.10 -0.40
C SER A 30 -13.10 18.42 -0.94
N ARG A 31 -13.79 19.42 -0.38
CA ARG A 31 -15.14 19.82 -0.82
C ARG A 31 -15.14 20.40 -2.23
N LEU A 32 -14.11 21.16 -2.62
CA LEU A 32 -13.99 21.71 -3.97
C LEU A 32 -13.84 20.63 -5.04
N PHE A 33 -13.23 19.49 -4.71
CA PHE A 33 -13.30 18.33 -5.59
C PHE A 33 -14.76 17.87 -5.79
N GLY A 34 -15.55 17.76 -4.72
CA GLY A 34 -16.98 17.40 -4.82
C GLY A 34 -17.80 18.40 -5.62
N VAL A 35 -17.63 19.69 -5.37
CA VAL A 35 -18.33 20.77 -6.09
C VAL A 35 -17.96 20.76 -7.57
N ARG A 36 -16.66 20.77 -7.89
CA ARG A 36 -16.19 20.86 -9.29
C ARG A 36 -16.38 19.55 -10.07
N SER A 37 -16.47 18.39 -9.40
CA SER A 37 -16.80 17.12 -10.06
C SER A 37 -18.31 16.93 -10.29
N GLY A 38 -19.16 17.73 -9.64
CA GLY A 38 -20.61 17.58 -9.67
C GLY A 38 -21.16 16.60 -8.65
N ALA A 39 -20.32 15.95 -7.84
CA ALA A 39 -20.76 15.05 -6.76
C ALA A 39 -21.41 15.82 -5.58
N GLY A 40 -21.10 17.11 -5.45
CA GLY A 40 -21.50 17.95 -4.32
C GLY A 40 -20.55 17.81 -3.13
N TRP A 41 -20.49 18.85 -2.29
CA TRP A 41 -19.63 18.87 -1.10
C TRP A 41 -20.14 17.91 -0.02
N GLN A 42 -21.44 17.66 0.04
CA GLN A 42 -22.06 16.73 1.00
C GLN A 42 -21.57 15.30 0.79
N ALA A 43 -21.40 14.88 -0.47
CA ALA A 43 -20.88 13.55 -0.79
C ALA A 43 -19.46 13.36 -0.27
N ILE A 44 -18.65 14.43 -0.27
CA ILE A 44 -17.30 14.42 0.32
C ILE A 44 -17.41 14.33 1.84
N ASP A 45 -18.23 15.14 2.47
CA ASP A 45 -18.35 15.11 3.93
C ASP A 45 -18.80 13.73 4.42
N ASN A 46 -19.81 13.14 3.79
CA ASN A 46 -20.31 11.81 4.13
C ASN A 46 -19.27 10.69 3.90
N ALA A 47 -18.31 10.89 3.00
CA ALA A 47 -17.25 9.92 2.73
C ALA A 47 -16.08 10.00 3.72
N TYR A 48 -15.86 11.16 4.35
CA TYR A 48 -14.70 11.40 5.22
C TYR A 48 -15.04 11.55 6.71
N PHE A 49 -16.29 11.83 7.06
CA PHE A 49 -16.68 12.14 8.43
C PHE A 49 -17.92 11.36 8.87
N ASP A 50 -17.78 10.65 9.99
CA ASP A 50 -18.87 9.86 10.59
C ASP A 50 -19.88 10.73 11.36
N ASP A 51 -19.45 11.90 11.87
CA ASP A 51 -20.28 12.84 12.62
C ASP A 51 -20.41 14.17 11.86
N PRO A 52 -21.53 14.38 11.13
CA PRO A 52 -21.79 15.62 10.40
C PRO A 52 -21.84 16.86 11.30
N SER A 53 -22.13 16.72 12.60
CA SER A 53 -22.21 17.85 13.54
C SER A 53 -20.84 18.40 13.93
N ALA A 54 -19.78 17.60 13.77
CA ALA A 54 -18.41 17.99 14.03
C ALA A 54 -17.74 18.71 12.83
N VAL A 55 -18.41 18.73 11.67
CA VAL A 55 -17.86 19.31 10.44
C VAL A 55 -18.35 20.76 10.29
N PRO A 56 -17.46 21.76 10.16
CA PRO A 56 -17.86 23.14 9.89
C PRO A 56 -18.74 23.26 8.65
N PRO A 57 -19.76 24.14 8.63
CA PRO A 57 -20.65 24.28 7.49
C PRO A 57 -19.88 24.66 6.21
N TYR A 58 -20.39 24.25 5.05
CA TYR A 58 -19.82 24.68 3.79
C TYR A 58 -20.26 26.11 3.45
N GLU A 59 -19.28 26.99 3.24
CA GLU A 59 -19.50 28.37 2.80
C GLU A 59 -19.21 28.48 1.29
N PRO A 60 -20.23 28.62 0.42
CA PRO A 60 -20.02 28.77 -1.01
C PRO A 60 -19.39 30.13 -1.35
N ALA A 61 -18.50 30.15 -2.33
CA ALA A 61 -17.95 31.36 -2.94
C ALA A 61 -18.01 31.24 -4.47
N ASP A 62 -18.11 32.37 -5.17
CA ASP A 62 -18.33 32.38 -6.63
C ASP A 62 -17.26 31.62 -7.42
N TRP A 63 -16.01 31.61 -6.94
CA TRP A 63 -14.89 30.93 -7.57
C TRP A 63 -14.86 29.40 -7.30
N HIS A 64 -15.71 28.89 -6.41
CA HIS A 64 -15.80 27.46 -6.14
C HIS A 64 -16.33 26.71 -7.36
N ASP A 65 -17.32 27.27 -8.05
CA ASP A 65 -17.75 26.78 -9.35
C ASP A 65 -16.70 27.12 -10.41
N SER A 66 -16.38 26.15 -11.26
CA SER A 66 -15.40 26.34 -12.32
C SER A 66 -15.65 25.36 -13.46
N PRO A 67 -16.33 25.82 -14.54
CA PRO A 67 -16.63 24.98 -15.70
C PRO A 67 -15.39 24.33 -16.31
N ARG A 68 -14.27 25.04 -16.32
CA ARG A 68 -12.99 24.52 -16.81
C ARG A 68 -12.45 23.37 -15.96
N HIS A 69 -12.53 23.46 -14.63
CA HIS A 69 -12.12 22.36 -13.76
C HIS A 69 -13.10 21.20 -13.82
N ALA A 70 -14.40 21.47 -13.93
CA ALA A 70 -15.41 20.46 -14.16
C ALA A 70 -15.16 19.66 -15.44
N GLU A 71 -14.84 20.33 -16.56
CA GLU A 71 -14.48 19.66 -17.81
C GLU A 71 -13.22 18.79 -17.66
N LYS A 72 -12.18 19.29 -16.97
CA LYS A 72 -10.97 18.51 -16.69
C LYS A 72 -11.30 17.28 -15.85
N LEU A 73 -12.11 17.42 -14.79
CA LEU A 73 -12.49 16.32 -13.92
C LEU A 73 -13.36 15.30 -14.65
N ALA A 74 -14.29 15.73 -15.51
CA ALA A 74 -15.09 14.84 -16.35
C ALA A 74 -14.20 13.97 -17.26
N LYS A 75 -13.18 14.56 -17.90
CA LYS A 75 -12.19 13.80 -18.69
C LYS A 75 -11.43 12.77 -17.84
N GLN A 76 -11.06 13.14 -16.61
CA GLN A 76 -10.36 12.23 -15.70
C GLN A 76 -11.25 11.10 -15.19
N MET A 77 -12.50 11.39 -14.83
CA MET A 77 -13.49 10.38 -14.49
C MET A 77 -13.73 9.42 -15.64
N GLY A 78 -13.85 9.93 -16.87
CA GLY A 78 -13.91 9.09 -18.08
C GLY A 78 -12.70 8.15 -18.21
N TRP A 79 -11.49 8.65 -17.95
CA TRP A 79 -10.28 7.81 -17.94
C TRP A 79 -10.31 6.75 -16.84
N PHE A 80 -10.67 7.12 -15.60
CA PHE A 80 -10.79 6.18 -14.47
C PHE A 80 -11.79 5.05 -14.75
N MET A 81 -12.86 5.33 -15.50
CA MET A 81 -13.89 4.35 -15.81
C MET A 81 -13.56 3.44 -17.00
N THR A 82 -12.59 3.81 -17.85
CA THR A 82 -12.38 3.15 -19.15
C THR A 82 -10.97 2.62 -19.38
N THR A 83 -9.97 3.12 -18.67
CA THR A 83 -8.58 2.68 -18.91
C THR A 83 -8.42 1.20 -18.58
N PRO A 84 -7.73 0.40 -19.42
CA PRO A 84 -7.54 -1.02 -19.15
C PRO A 84 -6.47 -1.29 -18.09
N ASN A 85 -5.55 -0.35 -17.88
CA ASN A 85 -4.43 -0.45 -16.95
C ASN A 85 -3.83 0.93 -16.63
N VAL A 86 -2.78 0.94 -15.80
CA VAL A 86 -1.95 2.11 -15.48
C VAL A 86 -0.48 1.78 -15.80
N PRO A 87 -0.04 1.97 -17.07
CA PRO A 87 1.29 1.54 -17.54
C PRO A 87 2.46 2.12 -16.74
N GLU A 88 2.31 3.33 -16.20
CA GLU A 88 3.29 3.98 -15.34
C GLU A 88 3.62 3.14 -14.10
N VAL A 89 2.59 2.55 -13.47
CA VAL A 89 2.76 1.70 -12.27
C VAL A 89 3.47 0.40 -12.63
N ASP A 90 3.16 -0.18 -13.79
CA ASP A 90 3.81 -1.41 -14.25
C ASP A 90 5.31 -1.16 -14.56
N ARG A 91 5.64 -0.03 -15.20
CA ARG A 91 7.03 0.39 -15.40
C ARG A 91 7.74 0.63 -14.07
N GLN A 92 7.08 1.31 -13.12
CA GLN A 92 7.64 1.57 -11.79
C GLN A 92 7.91 0.29 -11.00
N LYS A 93 7.23 -0.83 -11.30
CA LYS A 93 7.53 -2.14 -10.70
C LYS A 93 8.92 -2.63 -11.10
N ILE A 94 9.28 -2.46 -12.37
CA ILE A 94 10.61 -2.78 -12.89
C ILE A 94 11.65 -1.84 -12.26
N ASP A 95 11.36 -0.54 -12.21
CA ASP A 95 12.29 0.45 -11.64
C ASP A 95 12.56 0.20 -10.14
N ALA A 96 11.51 -0.08 -9.35
CA ALA A 96 11.63 -0.38 -7.92
C ALA A 96 12.44 -1.66 -7.68
N LYS A 97 12.24 -2.68 -8.52
CA LYS A 97 13.05 -3.90 -8.49
C LYS A 97 14.51 -3.61 -8.84
N ALA A 98 14.78 -2.84 -9.89
CA ALA A 98 16.15 -2.45 -10.26
C ALA A 98 16.87 -1.67 -9.15
N VAL A 99 16.13 -0.85 -8.38
CA VAL A 99 16.65 -0.15 -7.20
C VAL A 99 17.11 -1.14 -6.11
N ARG A 100 16.33 -2.19 -5.84
CA ARG A 100 16.71 -3.30 -4.94
C ARG A 100 17.89 -4.10 -5.48
N ASP A 101 17.86 -4.46 -6.76
CA ASP A 101 18.89 -5.27 -7.43
C ASP A 101 20.25 -4.58 -7.49
N SER A 102 20.24 -3.24 -7.50
CA SER A 102 21.44 -2.40 -7.52
C SER A 102 21.93 -2.00 -6.12
N ARG A 103 21.44 -2.61 -5.04
CA ARG A 103 21.97 -2.33 -3.68
C ARG A 103 23.45 -2.71 -3.63
N PRO A 104 24.37 -1.75 -3.40
CA PRO A 104 25.78 -2.09 -3.27
C PRO A 104 26.02 -2.84 -1.96
N ASP A 105 27.10 -3.61 -1.91
CA ASP A 105 27.69 -3.99 -0.64
C ASP A 105 28.15 -2.70 0.06
N PHE A 106 27.52 -2.38 1.18
CA PHE A 106 27.82 -1.15 1.89
C PHE A 106 29.19 -1.18 2.55
N ASP A 107 29.72 -2.34 2.97
CA ASP A 107 31.02 -2.43 3.65
C ASP A 107 32.15 -1.86 2.77
N GLY A 108 32.02 -1.97 1.45
CA GLY A 108 32.94 -1.37 0.46
C GLY A 108 32.69 0.11 0.12
N GLN A 109 31.70 0.77 0.73
CA GLN A 109 31.32 2.16 0.43
C GLN A 109 31.75 3.12 1.53
N THR A 110 32.04 4.37 1.18
CA THR A 110 32.20 5.48 2.14
C THR A 110 30.83 6.03 2.57
N ILE A 111 30.77 6.72 3.72
CA ILE A 111 29.55 7.41 4.18
C ILE A 111 29.03 8.39 3.12
N ALA A 112 29.93 9.11 2.44
CA ALA A 112 29.57 10.06 1.38
C ALA A 112 28.87 9.36 0.19
N GLN A 113 29.35 8.16 -0.20
CA GLN A 113 28.72 7.36 -1.24
C GLN A 113 27.35 6.83 -0.81
N ILE A 114 27.20 6.39 0.44
CA ILE A 114 25.92 5.91 1.00
C ILE A 114 24.88 7.05 1.02
N ILE A 115 25.27 8.25 1.47
CA ILE A 115 24.40 9.45 1.40
C ILE A 115 24.06 9.80 -0.05
N GLY A 116 25.05 9.72 -0.96
CA GLY A 116 24.87 9.94 -2.38
C GLY A 116 23.79 9.02 -2.97
N ARG A 117 23.82 7.72 -2.62
CA ARG A 117 22.80 6.76 -3.01
C ARG A 117 21.43 7.17 -2.46
N ALA A 118 21.29 7.39 -1.16
CA ALA A 118 20.02 7.77 -0.53
C ALA A 118 19.38 9.00 -1.19
N ARG A 119 20.18 10.05 -1.45
CA ARG A 119 19.72 11.26 -2.16
C ARG A 119 19.31 10.96 -3.60
N SER A 120 20.06 10.13 -4.30
CA SER A 120 19.75 9.76 -5.68
C SER A 120 18.38 9.06 -5.79
N LEU A 121 17.98 8.28 -4.79
CA LEU A 121 16.72 7.53 -4.78
C LEU A 121 15.48 8.42 -4.57
N GLN A 122 15.62 9.65 -4.05
CA GLN A 122 14.50 10.57 -3.81
C GLN A 122 13.68 10.85 -5.09
N ARG A 123 14.31 10.84 -6.27
CA ARG A 123 13.61 11.00 -7.55
C ARG A 123 12.58 9.89 -7.79
N HIS A 124 12.90 8.66 -7.41
CA HIS A 124 12.01 7.51 -7.56
C HIS A 124 10.84 7.64 -6.57
N VAL A 125 11.11 8.04 -5.34
CA VAL A 125 10.07 8.32 -4.32
C VAL A 125 9.09 9.37 -4.84
N ARG A 126 9.57 10.50 -5.37
CA ARG A 126 8.71 11.55 -5.93
C ARG A 126 7.85 11.05 -7.09
N ALA A 127 8.47 10.37 -8.06
CA ALA A 127 7.76 9.86 -9.24
C ALA A 127 6.72 8.79 -8.89
N MET A 128 7.04 7.90 -7.96
CA MET A 128 6.11 6.84 -7.52
C MET A 128 5.01 7.40 -6.61
N PHE A 129 5.29 8.39 -5.77
CA PHE A 129 4.26 9.02 -4.93
C PHE A 129 3.27 9.85 -5.76
N ASP A 130 3.74 10.54 -6.80
CA ASP A 130 2.85 11.21 -7.77
C ASP A 130 1.86 10.22 -8.40
N GLN A 131 2.36 9.07 -8.87
CA GLN A 131 1.49 8.02 -9.38
C GLN A 131 0.58 7.43 -8.30
N HIS A 132 1.07 7.28 -7.06
CA HIS A 132 0.27 6.79 -5.94
C HIS A 132 -0.95 7.68 -5.67
N ALA A 133 -0.81 9.00 -5.81
CA ALA A 133 -1.93 9.93 -5.69
C ALA A 133 -2.99 9.67 -6.77
N TRP A 134 -2.58 9.51 -8.03
CA TRP A 134 -3.49 9.22 -9.15
C TRP A 134 -4.24 7.90 -8.98
N VAL A 135 -3.53 6.83 -8.68
CA VAL A 135 -4.18 5.52 -8.51
C VAL A 135 -4.99 5.41 -7.24
N SER A 136 -4.64 6.17 -6.19
CA SER A 136 -5.46 6.24 -4.98
C SER A 136 -6.78 6.96 -5.24
N LEU A 137 -6.76 8.04 -6.03
CA LEU A 137 -7.99 8.70 -6.48
C LEU A 137 -8.81 7.77 -7.38
N GLY A 138 -8.19 7.12 -8.37
CA GLY A 138 -8.89 6.18 -9.25
C GLY A 138 -9.51 5.01 -8.46
N ALA A 139 -8.84 4.54 -7.41
CA ALA A 139 -9.30 3.43 -6.58
C ALA A 139 -10.54 3.77 -5.74
N SER A 140 -10.93 5.05 -5.62
CA SER A 140 -12.21 5.43 -4.99
C SER A 140 -13.36 5.57 -5.99
N VAL A 141 -13.09 5.76 -7.28
CA VAL A 141 -14.12 6.03 -8.30
C VAL A 141 -15.02 4.82 -8.54
N GLY A 142 -14.43 3.68 -8.93
CA GLY A 142 -15.18 2.44 -9.16
C GLY A 142 -16.03 2.03 -7.95
N PRO A 143 -15.45 1.95 -6.72
CA PRO A 143 -16.22 1.66 -5.52
C PRO A 143 -17.35 2.67 -5.24
N GLY A 144 -17.13 3.96 -5.51
CA GLY A 144 -18.18 4.99 -5.37
C GLY A 144 -19.35 4.78 -6.33
N VAL A 145 -19.06 4.42 -7.58
CA VAL A 145 -20.09 4.07 -8.58
C VAL A 145 -20.86 2.83 -8.15
N LEU A 146 -20.16 1.78 -7.72
CA LEU A 146 -20.80 0.56 -7.22
C LEU A 146 -21.68 0.84 -5.99
N ALA A 147 -21.19 1.65 -5.04
CA ALA A 147 -21.95 2.04 -3.86
C ALA A 147 -23.26 2.74 -4.24
N ALA A 148 -23.21 3.69 -5.16
CA ALA A 148 -24.39 4.41 -5.63
C ALA A 148 -25.44 3.48 -6.27
N LEU A 149 -25.00 2.43 -6.99
CA LEU A 149 -25.91 1.46 -7.61
C LEU A 149 -26.48 0.44 -6.62
N THR A 150 -25.70 0.03 -5.61
CA THR A 150 -26.04 -1.12 -4.78
C THR A 150 -26.47 -0.78 -3.36
N ALA A 151 -26.41 0.48 -2.92
CA ALA A 151 -26.70 0.88 -1.55
C ALA A 151 -28.07 0.41 -1.04
N GLU A 152 -29.11 0.55 -1.86
CA GLU A 152 -30.48 0.12 -1.53
C GLU A 152 -30.69 -1.41 -1.63
N ILE A 153 -29.77 -2.12 -2.28
CA ILE A 153 -29.80 -3.58 -2.41
C ILE A 153 -29.15 -4.21 -1.19
N ASP A 154 -27.91 -3.84 -0.92
CA ASP A 154 -27.12 -4.30 0.22
C ASP A 154 -25.99 -3.29 0.48
N PRO A 155 -25.97 -2.62 1.65
CA PRO A 155 -24.95 -1.62 1.98
C PRO A 155 -23.54 -2.22 2.09
N THR A 156 -23.41 -3.55 2.19
CA THR A 156 -22.13 -4.27 2.24
C THR A 156 -21.67 -4.81 0.88
N MET A 157 -22.45 -4.61 -0.19
CA MET A 157 -22.22 -5.20 -1.51
C MET A 157 -20.85 -4.82 -2.09
N VAL A 158 -20.45 -3.55 -1.97
CA VAL A 158 -19.14 -3.08 -2.46
C VAL A 158 -18.00 -3.86 -1.80
N THR A 159 -18.03 -4.03 -0.47
CA THR A 159 -17.02 -4.81 0.25
C THR A 159 -16.96 -6.25 -0.25
N LYS A 160 -18.11 -6.87 -0.50
CA LYS A 160 -18.19 -8.26 -1.00
C LYS A 160 -17.67 -8.39 -2.43
N LEU A 161 -18.06 -7.50 -3.33
CA LEU A 161 -17.59 -7.46 -4.73
C LEU A 161 -16.08 -7.22 -4.83
N LEU A 162 -15.52 -6.43 -3.91
CA LEU A 162 -14.11 -6.09 -3.90
C LEU A 162 -13.28 -7.04 -3.02
N THR A 163 -13.91 -8.04 -2.42
CA THR A 163 -13.18 -9.09 -1.69
C THR A 163 -12.42 -9.96 -2.69
N GLY A 164 -11.10 -10.08 -2.48
CA GLY A 164 -10.26 -10.93 -3.34
C GLY A 164 -9.95 -10.35 -4.71
N VAL A 165 -10.08 -9.02 -4.90
CA VAL A 165 -9.51 -8.32 -6.07
C VAL A 165 -8.06 -8.80 -6.23
N GLY A 166 -7.78 -9.43 -7.37
CA GLY A 166 -6.51 -10.11 -7.61
C GLY A 166 -5.34 -9.14 -7.85
N GLY A 167 -4.12 -9.66 -7.82
CA GLY A 167 -2.92 -8.88 -8.11
C GLY A 167 -2.54 -7.87 -7.02
N VAL A 168 -3.03 -8.10 -5.80
CA VAL A 168 -2.64 -7.38 -4.59
C VAL A 168 -1.34 -8.01 -4.08
N ASP A 169 -0.20 -7.39 -4.37
CA ASP A 169 1.13 -7.92 -4.04
C ASP A 169 1.26 -8.28 -2.53
N SER A 170 0.48 -7.65 -1.63
CA SER A 170 0.49 -7.99 -0.20
C SER A 170 -0.18 -9.31 0.18
N ALA A 171 -1.02 -9.89 -0.68
CA ALA A 171 -1.60 -11.22 -0.45
C ALA A 171 -0.51 -12.32 -0.54
N GLU A 172 0.49 -12.12 -1.39
CA GLU A 172 1.63 -13.04 -1.55
C GLU A 172 2.45 -13.16 -0.26
N ILE A 173 2.59 -12.07 0.50
CA ILE A 173 3.31 -12.07 1.79
C ILE A 173 2.68 -13.09 2.75
N ALA A 174 1.35 -13.09 2.90
CA ALA A 174 0.67 -14.01 3.81
C ALA A 174 0.83 -15.48 3.37
N ASN A 175 0.77 -15.72 2.06
CA ASN A 175 0.99 -17.02 1.45
C ASN A 175 2.42 -17.53 1.68
N ASP A 176 3.43 -16.67 1.54
CA ASP A 176 4.83 -17.05 1.72
C ASP A 176 5.19 -17.30 3.19
N ILE A 177 4.66 -16.48 4.13
CA ILE A 177 4.82 -16.73 5.57
C ILE A 177 4.13 -18.04 5.96
N TRP A 178 2.97 -18.33 5.37
CA TRP A 178 2.29 -19.61 5.57
C TRP A 178 3.17 -20.80 5.14
N ASP A 179 3.75 -20.74 3.95
CA ASP A 179 4.62 -21.80 3.43
C ASP A 179 5.88 -21.99 4.29
N LEU A 180 6.49 -20.89 4.74
CA LEU A 180 7.58 -20.90 5.73
C LEU A 180 7.15 -21.58 7.04
N SER A 181 5.94 -21.32 7.53
CA SER A 181 5.39 -21.96 8.73
C SER A 181 5.25 -23.49 8.57
N ARG A 182 4.87 -23.95 7.38
CA ARG A 182 4.75 -25.39 7.08
C ARG A 182 6.12 -26.07 7.02
N LYS A 183 7.16 -25.39 6.52
CA LYS A 183 8.55 -25.88 6.57
C LYS A 183 8.99 -26.13 8.01
N VAL A 184 8.69 -25.19 8.93
CA VAL A 184 8.98 -25.35 10.36
C VAL A 184 8.24 -26.57 10.93
N ARG A 185 6.93 -26.70 10.70
CA ARG A 185 6.10 -27.80 11.23
C ARG A 185 6.55 -29.19 10.75
N ARG A 186 7.15 -29.29 9.57
CA ARG A 186 7.63 -30.55 8.99
C ARG A 186 9.02 -30.97 9.48
N SER A 187 9.76 -30.07 10.13
CA SER A 187 11.10 -30.34 10.64
C SER A 187 11.12 -30.31 12.17
N ALA A 188 11.50 -31.43 12.78
CA ALA A 188 11.63 -31.53 14.24
C ALA A 188 12.66 -30.53 14.79
N GLY A 189 13.78 -30.33 14.06
CA GLY A 189 14.83 -29.39 14.45
C GLY A 189 14.36 -27.94 14.41
N LEU A 190 13.68 -27.52 13.34
CA LEU A 190 13.11 -26.17 13.25
C LEU A 190 11.98 -25.96 14.27
N THR A 191 11.15 -26.97 14.51
CA THR A 191 10.10 -26.90 15.54
C THR A 191 10.70 -26.66 16.92
N ALA A 192 11.71 -27.44 17.32
CA ALA A 192 12.41 -27.26 18.58
C ALA A 192 13.08 -25.86 18.68
N LEU A 193 13.64 -25.37 17.57
CA LEU A 193 14.20 -24.01 17.47
C LEU A 193 13.13 -22.96 17.81
N PHE A 194 11.97 -23.01 17.16
CA PHE A 194 10.88 -22.05 17.38
C PHE A 194 10.19 -22.21 18.74
N ASP A 195 10.14 -23.42 19.31
CA ASP A 195 9.64 -23.67 20.66
C ASP A 195 10.50 -23.00 21.74
N GLY A 196 11.80 -22.81 21.46
CA GLY A 196 12.71 -22.00 22.27
C GLY A 196 12.48 -20.48 22.19
N GLY A 197 11.39 -20.00 21.57
CA GLY A 197 11.09 -18.58 21.37
C GLY A 197 11.79 -17.96 20.15
N VAL A 198 11.47 -16.71 19.83
CA VAL A 198 11.92 -16.03 18.57
C VAL A 198 13.09 -15.06 18.75
N ALA A 199 13.51 -14.80 19.98
CA ALA A 199 14.67 -13.95 20.25
C ALA A 199 15.96 -14.63 19.77
N ALA A 200 16.81 -13.89 19.05
CA ALA A 200 18.05 -14.40 18.45
C ALA A 200 17.86 -15.68 17.62
N LEU A 201 16.67 -15.87 17.02
CA LEU A 201 16.34 -17.10 16.30
C LEU A 201 17.26 -17.31 15.09
N GLY A 202 17.68 -16.23 14.41
CA GLY A 202 18.62 -16.28 13.30
C GLY A 202 19.95 -16.93 13.68
N ASP A 203 20.59 -16.47 14.76
CA ASP A 203 21.89 -17.02 15.20
C ASP A 203 21.81 -18.51 15.55
N ARG A 204 20.69 -18.91 16.17
CA ARG A 204 20.44 -20.33 16.51
C ARG A 204 20.14 -21.16 15.26
N LEU A 205 19.42 -20.59 14.27
CA LEU A 205 19.16 -21.25 13.00
C LEU A 205 20.48 -21.56 12.28
N ASP A 206 21.41 -20.60 12.29
CA ASP A 206 22.74 -20.74 11.68
C ASP A 206 23.59 -21.81 12.37
N SER A 207 23.33 -22.06 13.65
CA SER A 207 24.01 -23.08 14.45
C SER A 207 23.41 -24.50 14.32
N LEU A 208 22.17 -24.64 13.79
CA LEU A 208 21.46 -25.93 13.79
C LEU A 208 22.08 -26.95 12.82
N GLY A 209 22.72 -26.50 11.73
CA GLY A 209 23.54 -27.33 10.85
C GLY A 209 22.81 -28.54 10.24
N SER A 210 21.62 -28.35 9.66
CA SER A 210 20.83 -29.42 9.01
C SER A 210 20.37 -29.05 7.60
N PRO A 211 20.07 -30.04 6.72
CA PRO A 211 19.50 -29.76 5.40
C PRO A 211 18.19 -28.96 5.45
N ASP A 212 17.33 -29.26 6.42
CA ASP A 212 16.08 -28.52 6.65
C ASP A 212 16.36 -27.06 7.05
N ALA A 213 17.36 -26.83 7.90
CA ALA A 213 17.77 -25.48 8.30
C ALA A 213 18.31 -24.68 7.11
N ALA A 214 19.14 -25.29 6.27
CA ALA A 214 19.66 -24.67 5.05
C ALA A 214 18.53 -24.30 4.06
N ALA A 215 17.61 -25.24 3.80
CA ALA A 215 16.47 -25.00 2.91
C ALA A 215 15.48 -23.97 3.48
N PHE A 216 15.33 -23.90 4.80
CA PHE A 216 14.54 -22.86 5.44
C PHE A 216 15.23 -21.49 5.37
N ARG A 217 16.55 -21.43 5.58
CA ARG A 217 17.34 -20.20 5.44
C ARG A 217 17.25 -19.63 4.03
N GLU A 218 17.41 -20.47 3.01
CA GLU A 218 17.25 -20.04 1.61
C GLU A 218 15.86 -19.44 1.33
N ALA A 219 14.80 -20.08 1.86
CA ALA A 219 13.44 -19.57 1.72
C ALA A 219 13.21 -18.25 2.47
N VAL A 220 13.85 -18.07 3.63
CA VAL A 220 13.83 -16.79 4.36
C VAL A 220 14.59 -15.71 3.59
N ASP A 221 15.77 -16.02 3.05
CA ASP A 221 16.56 -15.05 2.29
C ASP A 221 15.79 -14.59 1.03
N ALA A 222 15.09 -15.50 0.35
CA ALA A 222 14.18 -15.17 -0.74
C ALA A 222 13.01 -14.27 -0.28
N PHE A 223 12.41 -14.57 0.87
CA PHE A 223 11.37 -13.73 1.47
C PHE A 223 11.90 -12.32 1.81
N MET A 224 13.08 -12.21 2.43
CA MET A 224 13.68 -10.91 2.77
C MET A 224 14.07 -10.12 1.53
N TYR A 225 14.43 -10.79 0.44
CA TYR A 225 14.69 -10.13 -0.82
C TYR A 225 13.42 -9.53 -1.44
N GLU A 226 12.34 -10.32 -1.53
CA GLU A 226 11.09 -9.90 -2.19
C GLU A 226 10.24 -8.98 -1.30
N HIS A 227 10.05 -9.36 -0.04
CA HIS A 227 9.11 -8.77 0.92
C HIS A 227 9.79 -8.07 2.10
N GLY A 228 11.13 -8.08 2.18
CA GLY A 228 11.88 -7.53 3.31
C GLY A 228 11.65 -6.05 3.61
N SER A 229 11.16 -5.30 2.61
CA SER A 229 10.78 -3.89 2.73
C SER A 229 9.48 -3.65 3.52
N ARG A 230 8.70 -4.70 3.79
CA ARG A 230 7.36 -4.63 4.36
C ARG A 230 7.39 -4.70 5.89
N GLY A 231 6.40 -4.09 6.55
CA GLY A 231 6.30 -3.97 8.01
C GLY A 231 5.17 -3.03 8.45
N PRO A 232 5.05 -2.71 9.74
CA PRO A 232 4.16 -1.64 10.21
C PRO A 232 4.72 -0.25 9.81
N ASN A 233 3.84 0.72 9.50
CA ASN A 233 4.20 2.13 9.28
C ASN A 233 5.28 2.37 8.21
N GLU A 234 5.24 1.60 7.13
CA GLU A 234 6.34 1.42 6.16
C GLU A 234 6.80 2.68 5.42
N TYR A 235 5.93 3.69 5.30
CA TYR A 235 6.25 4.98 4.67
C TYR A 235 7.29 5.78 5.46
N ASP A 236 7.41 5.53 6.75
CA ASP A 236 8.39 6.17 7.61
C ASP A 236 9.72 5.39 7.56
N PHE A 237 10.82 6.07 7.23
CA PHE A 237 12.16 5.49 7.26
C PHE A 237 12.51 4.93 8.65
N TYR A 238 12.03 5.60 9.71
CA TYR A 238 12.22 5.11 11.06
C TYR A 238 11.48 3.79 11.29
N SER A 239 10.36 3.46 10.64
CA SER A 239 9.65 2.23 11.01
C SER A 239 10.40 0.94 10.63
N PHE A 240 10.27 -0.12 11.44
CA PHE A 240 10.91 -1.40 11.18
C PHE A 240 10.19 -2.15 10.04
N ALA A 241 10.98 -2.77 9.17
CA ALA A 241 10.54 -3.75 8.19
C ALA A 241 11.15 -5.14 8.47
N TYR A 242 10.65 -6.17 7.80
CA TYR A 242 11.11 -7.56 7.97
C TYR A 242 12.62 -7.71 7.82
N GLU A 243 13.25 -7.06 6.83
CA GLU A 243 14.70 -7.15 6.63
C GLU A 243 15.50 -6.46 7.75
N THR A 244 15.01 -5.33 8.26
CA THR A 244 15.68 -4.59 9.36
C THR A 244 15.39 -5.17 10.74
N ARG A 245 14.33 -5.99 10.86
CA ARG A 245 13.92 -6.64 12.11
C ARG A 245 13.28 -8.01 11.84
N PRO A 246 14.11 -9.05 11.58
CA PRO A 246 13.63 -10.39 11.25
C PRO A 246 12.69 -11.01 12.28
N GLU A 247 12.71 -10.57 13.54
CA GLU A 247 11.79 -11.02 14.59
C GLU A 247 10.32 -10.77 14.25
N LEU A 248 10.01 -9.80 13.38
CA LEU A 248 8.67 -9.60 12.85
C LEU A 248 8.21 -10.84 12.06
N LEU A 249 9.09 -11.36 11.19
CA LEU A 249 8.83 -12.56 10.41
C LEU A 249 8.77 -13.80 11.32
N TRP A 250 9.74 -13.94 12.23
CA TRP A 250 9.77 -15.07 13.18
C TRP A 250 8.49 -15.15 14.00
N SER A 251 8.00 -14.01 14.49
CA SER A 251 6.77 -13.93 15.26
C SER A 251 5.53 -14.27 14.42
N ALA A 252 5.53 -13.97 13.11
CA ALA A 252 4.46 -14.36 12.21
C ALA A 252 4.47 -15.87 11.93
N ILE A 253 5.64 -16.42 11.59
CA ILE A 253 5.85 -17.86 11.36
C ILE A 253 5.49 -18.68 12.59
N ASP A 254 5.96 -18.25 13.78
CA ASP A 254 5.70 -18.94 15.04
C ASP A 254 4.21 -19.00 15.37
N ARG A 255 3.45 -17.94 15.07
CA ARG A 255 1.99 -17.95 15.21
C ARG A 255 1.35 -18.89 14.20
N LEU A 256 1.66 -18.74 12.91
CA LEU A 256 1.01 -19.51 11.86
C LEU A 256 1.30 -21.01 11.95
N ARG A 257 2.51 -21.45 12.34
CA ARG A 257 2.85 -22.88 12.40
C ARG A 257 1.95 -23.70 13.34
N ARG A 258 1.29 -23.03 14.28
CA ARG A 258 0.36 -23.64 15.26
C ARG A 258 -1.05 -23.81 14.73
N ASN A 259 -1.38 -23.15 13.62
CA ASN A 259 -2.70 -23.25 12.99
C ASN A 259 -2.81 -24.53 12.15
N ASP A 260 -4.02 -25.09 12.14
CA ASP A 260 -4.42 -26.19 11.27
C ASP A 260 -4.36 -25.80 9.79
N ASP A 261 -4.16 -26.77 8.90
CA ASP A 261 -4.02 -26.52 7.46
C ASP A 261 -5.28 -25.89 6.81
N SER A 262 -6.45 -25.99 7.45
CA SER A 262 -7.67 -25.27 7.05
C SER A 262 -7.57 -23.74 7.14
N ALA A 263 -6.57 -23.22 7.87
CA ALA A 263 -6.29 -21.78 7.97
C ALA A 263 -5.40 -21.24 6.84
N ASP A 264 -5.11 -22.03 5.79
CA ASP A 264 -4.36 -21.57 4.64
C ASP A 264 -5.04 -20.32 4.02
N PRO A 265 -4.32 -19.18 3.92
CA PRO A 265 -4.88 -17.94 3.38
C PRO A 265 -5.44 -18.08 1.96
N ARG A 266 -4.88 -18.99 1.14
CA ARG A 266 -5.32 -19.23 -0.24
C ARG A 266 -6.74 -19.76 -0.30
N ALA A 267 -7.17 -20.53 0.70
CA ALA A 267 -8.54 -21.03 0.76
C ALA A 267 -9.55 -19.90 1.01
N ALA A 268 -9.22 -18.95 1.87
CA ALA A 268 -10.05 -17.77 2.11
C ALA A 268 -10.09 -16.85 0.88
N GLU A 269 -8.95 -16.65 0.23
CA GLU A 269 -8.85 -15.88 -1.01
C GLU A 269 -9.72 -16.49 -2.13
N ALA A 270 -9.63 -17.81 -2.33
CA ALA A 270 -10.42 -18.53 -3.34
C ALA A 270 -11.93 -18.41 -3.06
N ARG A 271 -12.36 -18.54 -1.79
CA ARG A 271 -13.76 -18.34 -1.41
C ARG A 271 -14.22 -16.91 -1.69
N GLY A 272 -13.41 -15.92 -1.33
CA GLY A 272 -13.70 -14.50 -1.58
C GLY A 272 -13.88 -14.21 -3.07
N LYS A 273 -12.97 -14.70 -3.92
CA LYS A 273 -13.05 -14.56 -5.38
C LYS A 273 -14.29 -15.23 -5.97
N ALA A 274 -14.63 -16.45 -5.53
CA ALA A 274 -15.81 -17.16 -6.01
C ALA A 274 -17.10 -16.43 -5.62
N GLU A 275 -17.16 -15.91 -4.39
CA GLU A 275 -18.31 -15.14 -3.91
C GLU A 275 -18.47 -13.81 -4.65
N ALA A 276 -17.37 -13.07 -4.85
CA ALA A 276 -17.39 -11.82 -5.62
C ALA A 276 -17.86 -12.06 -7.06
N ALA A 277 -17.42 -13.13 -7.71
CA ALA A 277 -17.87 -13.50 -9.06
C ALA A 277 -19.36 -13.84 -9.10
N ARG A 278 -19.85 -14.65 -8.14
CA ARG A 278 -21.27 -14.99 -8.01
C ARG A 278 -22.13 -13.74 -7.85
N LEU A 279 -21.74 -12.84 -6.94
CA LEU A 279 -22.48 -11.59 -6.70
C LEU A 279 -22.45 -10.66 -7.92
N ALA A 280 -21.35 -10.61 -8.65
CA ALA A 280 -21.28 -9.85 -9.89
C ALA A 280 -22.26 -10.39 -10.94
N ASP A 281 -22.38 -11.71 -11.08
CA ASP A 281 -23.33 -12.33 -12.00
C ASP A 281 -24.79 -12.11 -11.56
N GLU A 282 -25.09 -12.11 -10.26
CA GLU A 282 -26.41 -11.77 -9.75
C GLU A 282 -26.80 -10.32 -10.03
N LEU A 283 -25.87 -9.38 -9.89
CA LEU A 283 -26.12 -7.97 -10.22
C LEU A 283 -26.27 -7.76 -11.74
N ARG A 284 -25.50 -8.49 -12.56
CA ARG A 284 -25.69 -8.48 -14.02
C ARG A 284 -27.10 -8.93 -14.41
N GLU A 285 -27.56 -10.03 -13.84
CA GLU A 285 -28.91 -10.54 -14.10
C GLU A 285 -29.98 -9.58 -13.59
N MET A 286 -29.77 -8.94 -12.43
CA MET A 286 -30.68 -7.94 -11.89
C MET A 286 -30.80 -6.70 -12.80
N PHE A 287 -29.71 -6.26 -13.41
CA PHE A 287 -29.69 -5.07 -14.26
C PHE A 287 -29.91 -5.36 -15.76
N LYS A 288 -30.15 -6.62 -16.16
CA LYS A 288 -30.20 -7.02 -17.58
C LYS A 288 -31.18 -6.21 -18.44
N ASP A 289 -32.31 -5.81 -17.86
CA ASP A 289 -33.37 -5.06 -18.54
C ASP A 289 -33.18 -3.54 -18.43
N ASN A 290 -32.12 -3.08 -17.77
CA ASN A 290 -31.72 -1.69 -17.64
C ASN A 290 -30.28 -1.51 -18.16
N ALA A 291 -30.16 -1.25 -19.46
CA ALA A 291 -28.87 -1.10 -20.15
C ALA A 291 -27.97 -0.01 -19.53
N GLU A 292 -28.56 1.07 -19.00
CA GLU A 292 -27.82 2.15 -18.33
C GLU A 292 -27.23 1.69 -17.01
N ALA A 293 -28.03 1.03 -16.16
CA ALA A 293 -27.55 0.49 -14.88
C ALA A 293 -26.51 -0.61 -15.09
N LEU A 294 -26.74 -1.52 -16.04
CA LEU A 294 -25.78 -2.59 -16.36
C LEU A 294 -24.46 -2.02 -16.89
N GLY A 295 -24.50 -1.06 -17.82
CA GLY A 295 -23.30 -0.40 -18.32
C GLY A 295 -22.52 0.33 -17.23
N THR A 296 -23.23 1.00 -16.33
CA THR A 296 -22.61 1.69 -15.18
C THR A 296 -21.99 0.69 -14.20
N PHE A 297 -22.65 -0.44 -13.95
CA PHE A 297 -22.14 -1.52 -13.10
C PHE A 297 -20.84 -2.11 -13.66
N GLU A 298 -20.81 -2.48 -14.95
CA GLU A 298 -19.61 -3.04 -15.58
C GLU A 298 -18.44 -2.06 -15.57
N ALA A 299 -18.70 -0.79 -15.86
CA ALA A 299 -17.67 0.25 -15.85
C ALA A 299 -17.13 0.47 -14.42
N GLY A 300 -18.01 0.45 -13.40
CA GLY A 300 -17.63 0.56 -11.99
C GLY A 300 -16.78 -0.62 -11.52
N LEU A 301 -17.19 -1.85 -11.86
CA LEU A 301 -16.45 -3.07 -11.52
C LEU A 301 -15.08 -3.12 -12.21
N HIS A 302 -15.03 -2.76 -13.49
CA HIS A 302 -13.78 -2.64 -14.26
C HIS A 302 -12.83 -1.62 -13.61
N SER A 303 -13.31 -0.41 -13.34
CA SER A 303 -12.54 0.65 -12.70
C SER A 303 -11.97 0.22 -11.35
N ALA A 304 -12.82 -0.36 -10.49
CA ALA A 304 -12.40 -0.82 -9.17
C ALA A 304 -11.28 -1.86 -9.26
N ASN A 305 -11.41 -2.85 -10.16
CA ASN A 305 -10.39 -3.87 -10.37
C ASN A 305 -9.05 -3.27 -10.84
N VAL A 306 -9.07 -2.36 -11.82
CA VAL A 306 -7.86 -1.73 -12.36
C VAL A 306 -7.15 -0.91 -11.30
N PHE A 307 -7.86 0.00 -10.64
CA PHE A 307 -7.22 0.98 -9.78
C PHE A 307 -6.89 0.47 -8.38
N MET A 308 -7.66 -0.47 -7.82
CA MET A 308 -7.28 -1.08 -6.54
C MET A 308 -6.00 -1.90 -6.67
N ALA A 309 -5.87 -2.71 -7.72
CA ALA A 309 -4.65 -3.46 -7.99
C ALA A 309 -3.47 -2.52 -8.29
N SER A 310 -3.70 -1.47 -9.08
CA SER A 310 -2.67 -0.46 -9.39
C SER A 310 -2.22 0.31 -8.14
N ARG A 311 -3.14 0.64 -7.24
CA ARG A 311 -2.84 1.31 -5.97
C ARG A 311 -1.95 0.46 -5.08
N GLU A 312 -2.27 -0.82 -4.92
CA GLU A 312 -1.45 -1.71 -4.12
C GLU A 312 -0.06 -1.90 -4.73
N ARG A 313 0.02 -2.14 -6.04
CA ARG A 313 1.30 -2.28 -6.75
C ARG A 313 2.16 -1.02 -6.62
N CYS A 314 1.56 0.15 -6.81
CA CYS A 314 2.25 1.42 -6.67
C CYS A 314 2.80 1.61 -5.25
N LYS A 315 2.01 1.25 -4.22
CA LYS A 315 2.48 1.24 -2.83
C LYS A 315 3.66 0.28 -2.66
N THR A 316 3.58 -0.96 -3.14
CA THR A 316 4.67 -1.95 -3.05
C THR A 316 5.96 -1.42 -3.69
N ASN A 317 5.87 -0.84 -4.89
CA ASN A 317 7.00 -0.24 -5.59
C ASN A 317 7.65 0.86 -4.77
N LEU A 318 6.83 1.78 -4.24
CA LEU A 318 7.28 2.91 -3.45
C LEU A 318 7.95 2.47 -2.14
N ILE A 319 7.32 1.54 -1.40
CA ILE A 319 7.86 1.01 -0.15
C ILE A 319 9.20 0.30 -0.36
N ARG A 320 9.38 -0.41 -1.48
CA ARG A 320 10.68 -1.00 -1.85
C ARG A 320 11.77 0.04 -2.00
N VAL A 321 11.49 1.17 -2.66
CA VAL A 321 12.47 2.27 -2.82
C VAL A 321 12.75 2.98 -1.49
N ILE A 322 11.70 3.25 -0.70
CA ILE A 322 11.84 3.84 0.65
C ILE A 322 12.74 2.97 1.51
N HIS A 323 12.57 1.65 1.43
CA HIS A 323 13.39 0.71 2.16
C HIS A 323 14.86 0.71 1.72
N GLU A 324 15.16 0.86 0.44
CA GLU A 324 16.55 1.03 -0.01
C GLU A 324 17.22 2.29 0.54
N MET A 325 16.45 3.35 0.78
CA MET A 325 16.94 4.52 1.51
C MET A 325 17.10 4.23 3.01
N ARG A 326 16.16 3.51 3.64
CA ARG A 326 16.25 3.06 5.04
C ARG A 326 17.54 2.29 5.29
N MET A 327 17.88 1.34 4.42
CA MET A 327 19.12 0.56 4.55
C MET A 327 20.39 1.41 4.47
N CYS A 328 20.36 2.53 3.73
CA CYS A 328 21.47 3.49 3.73
C CYS A 328 21.61 4.18 5.10
N PHE A 329 20.50 4.61 5.69
CA PHE A 329 20.51 5.29 6.99
C PHE A 329 20.84 4.35 8.14
N ASP A 330 20.31 3.12 8.14
CA ASP A 330 20.63 2.10 9.14
C ASP A 330 22.13 1.78 9.13
N GLU A 331 22.74 1.66 7.95
CA GLU A 331 24.18 1.44 7.84
C GLU A 331 25.00 2.63 8.34
N ILE A 332 24.60 3.86 8.01
CA ILE A 332 25.25 5.06 8.55
C ILE A 332 25.14 5.07 10.08
N GLY A 333 23.94 4.81 10.62
CA GLY A 333 23.71 4.72 12.05
C GLY A 333 24.61 3.69 12.72
N ARG A 334 24.74 2.49 12.14
CA ARG A 334 25.64 1.43 12.62
C ARG A 334 27.09 1.89 12.69
N ARG A 335 27.58 2.57 11.65
CA ARG A 335 28.95 3.12 11.63
C ARG A 335 29.16 4.23 12.63
N MET A 336 28.16 5.08 12.84
CA MET A 336 28.25 6.15 13.84
C MET A 336 28.30 5.61 15.26
N VAL A 337 27.61 4.50 15.55
CA VAL A 337 27.80 3.79 16.83
C VAL A 337 29.20 3.22 16.95
N ALA A 338 29.69 2.53 15.91
CA ALA A 338 31.04 1.96 15.93
C ALA A 338 32.15 3.03 16.11
N ALA A 339 31.92 4.24 15.61
CA ALA A 339 32.80 5.39 15.78
C ALA A 339 32.63 6.14 17.12
N GLY A 340 31.66 5.73 17.95
CA GLY A 340 31.37 6.38 19.24
C GLY A 340 30.66 7.73 19.11
N HIS A 341 30.02 8.02 17.98
CA HIS A 341 29.24 9.24 17.77
C HIS A 341 27.77 9.12 18.18
N LEU A 342 27.23 7.89 18.19
CA LEU A 342 25.87 7.58 18.61
C LEU A 342 25.90 6.45 19.65
N ASP A 343 25.00 6.51 20.63
CA ASP A 343 24.76 5.44 21.60
C ASP A 343 23.96 4.28 20.97
N HIS A 344 23.10 4.60 19.98
CA HIS A 344 22.25 3.64 19.31
C HIS A 344 22.05 4.02 17.84
N HIS A 345 22.14 3.05 16.92
CA HIS A 345 22.15 3.30 15.47
C HIS A 345 20.92 4.08 14.98
N ARG A 346 19.78 3.86 15.63
CA ARG A 346 18.49 4.52 15.34
C ARG A 346 18.45 6.01 15.66
N GLN A 347 19.42 6.54 16.40
CA GLN A 347 19.52 7.98 16.64
C GLN A 347 19.78 8.75 15.34
N ILE A 348 20.18 8.10 14.25
CA ILE A 348 20.32 8.71 12.92
C ILE A 348 19.02 9.31 12.34
N TYR A 349 17.86 8.90 12.86
CA TYR A 349 16.54 9.35 12.42
C TYR A 349 15.96 10.51 13.25
N MET A 350 16.68 10.95 14.29
CA MET A 350 16.31 12.07 15.16
C MET A 350 17.17 13.28 14.84
#